data_AF-A0A4S1GPU6-F1
#
_entry.id   AF-A0A4S1GPU6-F1
#
_cell.length_a   1.000
_cell.length_b   1.000
_cell.length_c   1.000
_cell.angle_alpha   90.00
_cell.angle_beta   90.00
_cell.angle_gamma   90.00
#
_symmetry.space_group_name_H-M   'P 1'
#
loop_
_entity.id
_entity.type
_entity.pdbx_description
1 polymer ?
#
loop_
_entity_poly.entity_id
_entity_poly.type
_entity_poly.pdbx_seq_one_letter_code
_entity_poly.pdbx_strand_id
1 'polypeptide(L)'
;QPVTIVDDPAVLAALDAKGFGFAGSFAMDGDDDLKSLYQEAPAYHAIVETVAADVAALRAEMKAGGRTLYEVTDGNVGRIIDIRWLKTNAARFRLVGVVNRLDRRDFAQLGKESSCGEVRFIYRLAYAFRKNGKQLASRLPFNFSAIYRVAPDPDGGCAGVAG
;
A
#
# COMPACT_ATOMS: atom_id res chain seq x y z
N GLN A 1 17.94 21.31 1.39
CA GLN A 1 16.68 21.08 2.12
C GLN A 1 16.49 19.57 2.17
N PRO A 2 16.21 18.97 3.34
CA PRO A 2 16.09 17.51 3.43
C PRO A 2 14.97 16.99 2.53
N VAL A 3 15.18 15.83 1.93
CA VAL A 3 14.17 15.23 1.04
C VAL A 3 13.04 14.65 1.90
N THR A 4 11.89 15.30 1.90
CA THR A 4 10.72 14.87 2.69
C THR A 4 9.78 13.98 1.91
N ILE A 5 9.70 14.13 0.60
CA ILE A 5 8.80 13.38 -0.29
C ILE A 5 9.54 13.07 -1.59
N VAL A 6 9.43 11.83 -2.04
CA VAL A 6 9.83 11.37 -3.37
C VAL A 6 8.58 10.84 -4.06
N ASP A 7 8.17 11.47 -5.16
CA ASP A 7 7.01 11.10 -5.97
C ASP A 7 7.32 10.99 -7.48
N ASP A 8 8.58 11.20 -7.87
CA ASP A 8 9.04 11.07 -9.26
C ASP A 8 8.86 9.61 -9.76
N PRO A 9 8.10 9.38 -10.84
CA PRO A 9 7.80 8.03 -11.31
C PRO A 9 9.02 7.20 -11.73
N ALA A 10 10.07 7.82 -12.26
CA ALA A 10 11.28 7.12 -12.69
C ALA A 10 12.11 6.71 -11.47
N VAL A 11 12.23 7.58 -10.46
CA VAL A 11 12.88 7.23 -9.19
C VAL A 11 12.12 6.12 -8.48
N LEU A 12 10.80 6.20 -8.39
CA LEU A 12 9.98 5.18 -7.74
C LEU A 12 10.06 3.83 -8.46
N ALA A 13 10.07 3.83 -9.80
CA ALA A 13 10.29 2.60 -10.56
C ALA A 13 11.67 1.98 -10.32
N ALA A 14 12.72 2.82 -10.19
CA ALA A 14 14.06 2.35 -9.85
C ALA A 14 14.15 1.80 -8.42
N LEU A 15 13.40 2.36 -7.47
CA LEU A 15 13.29 1.82 -6.11
C LEU A 15 12.54 0.49 -6.09
N ASP A 16 11.41 0.40 -6.81
CA ASP A 16 10.62 -0.82 -6.95
C ASP A 16 11.51 -1.97 -7.47
N ALA A 17 12.26 -1.73 -8.55
CA ALA A 17 13.21 -2.68 -9.15
C ALA A 17 14.40 -3.05 -8.24
N LYS A 18 14.67 -2.28 -7.18
CA LYS A 18 15.69 -2.57 -6.15
C LYS A 18 15.14 -3.34 -4.95
N GLY A 19 13.88 -3.80 -5.01
CA GLY A 19 13.24 -4.58 -3.95
C GLY A 19 12.37 -3.77 -3.00
N PHE A 20 12.16 -2.47 -3.26
CA PHE A 20 11.20 -1.65 -2.49
C PHE A 20 9.77 -1.74 -3.04
N GLY A 21 9.52 -2.64 -3.98
CA GLY A 21 8.18 -3.00 -4.43
C GLY A 21 7.32 -3.58 -3.30
N PHE A 22 6.01 -3.67 -3.55
CA PHE A 22 5.06 -4.08 -2.51
C PHE A 22 5.31 -5.50 -1.98
N ALA A 23 5.67 -6.45 -2.86
CA ALA A 23 6.02 -7.82 -2.48
C ALA A 23 7.18 -7.89 -1.47
N GLY A 24 8.17 -7.00 -1.62
CA GLY A 24 9.31 -6.88 -0.70
C GLY A 24 8.90 -6.53 0.73
N SER A 25 7.75 -5.86 0.93
CA SER A 25 7.20 -5.60 2.27
C SER A 25 6.79 -6.88 3.01
N PHE A 26 6.61 -7.98 2.28
CA PHE A 26 6.25 -9.30 2.80
C PHE A 26 7.39 -10.32 2.70
N ALA A 27 8.62 -9.86 2.45
CA ALA A 27 9.80 -10.70 2.21
C ALA A 27 9.57 -11.73 1.07
N MET A 28 8.85 -11.32 0.03
CA MET A 28 8.61 -12.13 -1.15
C MET A 28 9.43 -11.63 -2.32
N ASP A 29 10.12 -12.55 -2.97
CA ASP A 29 10.84 -12.36 -4.22
C ASP A 29 10.01 -12.98 -5.37
N GLY A 30 10.03 -12.37 -6.56
CA GLY A 30 9.36 -12.92 -7.74
C GLY A 30 8.17 -12.08 -8.24
N ASP A 31 7.10 -12.76 -8.70
CA ASP A 31 5.95 -12.10 -9.31
C ASP A 31 5.23 -11.16 -8.31
N ASP A 32 5.04 -9.91 -8.71
CA ASP A 32 4.46 -8.84 -7.88
C ASP A 32 2.91 -8.82 -7.92
N ASP A 33 2.30 -9.89 -8.43
CA ASP A 33 0.86 -9.98 -8.62
C ASP A 33 0.13 -10.40 -7.33
N LEU A 34 -1.09 -9.88 -7.14
CA LEU A 34 -1.80 -10.06 -5.87
C LEU A 34 -2.38 -11.45 -5.66
N LYS A 35 -2.44 -12.30 -6.68
CA LYS A 35 -2.81 -13.71 -6.49
C LYS A 35 -1.66 -14.45 -5.82
N SER A 36 -0.45 -14.31 -6.34
CA SER A 36 0.76 -14.94 -5.80
C SER A 36 0.99 -14.50 -4.35
N LEU A 37 0.96 -13.18 -4.07
CA LEU A 37 1.05 -12.67 -2.70
C LEU A 37 -0.03 -13.23 -1.77
N TYR A 38 -1.28 -13.33 -2.24
CA TYR A 38 -2.38 -13.87 -1.41
C TYR A 38 -2.21 -15.35 -1.07
N GLN A 39 -1.57 -16.11 -1.95
CA GLN A 39 -1.34 -17.55 -1.78
C GLN A 39 -0.10 -17.83 -0.94
N GLU A 40 0.94 -17.01 -1.07
CA GLU A 40 2.29 -17.33 -0.57
C GLU A 40 2.70 -16.51 0.66
N ALA A 41 2.13 -15.31 0.87
CA ALA A 41 2.47 -14.45 2.00
C ALA A 41 1.36 -14.46 3.08
N PRO A 42 1.52 -15.16 4.22
CA PRO A 42 0.50 -15.26 5.26
C PRO A 42 0.04 -13.91 5.82
N ALA A 43 0.96 -12.95 5.94
CA ALA A 43 0.65 -11.61 6.42
C ALA A 43 -0.25 -10.84 5.44
N TYR A 44 0.03 -10.93 4.13
CA TYR A 44 -0.83 -10.31 3.12
C TYR A 44 -2.20 -11.00 3.06
N HIS A 45 -2.23 -12.33 3.13
CA HIS A 45 -3.48 -13.09 3.23
C HIS A 45 -4.36 -12.60 4.38
N ALA A 46 -3.81 -12.48 5.59
CA ALA A 46 -4.52 -12.00 6.76
C ALA A 46 -5.07 -10.58 6.57
N ILE A 47 -4.28 -9.67 6.00
CA ILE A 47 -4.72 -8.29 5.69
C ILE A 47 -5.92 -8.31 4.74
N VAL A 48 -5.85 -9.11 3.66
CA VAL A 48 -6.94 -9.21 2.70
C VAL A 48 -8.21 -9.78 3.33
N GLU A 49 -8.09 -10.77 4.22
CA GLU A 49 -9.25 -11.32 4.94
C GLU A 49 -9.88 -10.30 5.90
N THR A 50 -9.07 -9.51 6.62
CA THR A 50 -9.58 -8.41 7.44
C THR A 50 -10.33 -7.37 6.60
N VAL A 51 -9.73 -6.90 5.50
CA VAL A 51 -10.37 -5.92 4.60
C VAL A 51 -11.66 -6.50 4.00
N ALA A 52 -11.67 -7.79 3.65
CA ALA A 52 -12.85 -8.47 3.13
C ALA A 52 -13.99 -8.49 4.15
N ALA A 53 -13.68 -8.82 5.41
CA ALA A 53 -14.64 -8.81 6.50
C ALA A 53 -15.22 -7.41 6.75
N ASP A 54 -14.37 -6.38 6.80
CA ASP A 54 -14.80 -4.98 6.99
C ASP A 54 -15.70 -4.50 5.86
N VAL A 55 -15.35 -4.83 4.61
CA VAL A 55 -16.15 -4.49 3.43
C VAL A 55 -17.50 -5.22 3.43
N ALA A 56 -17.54 -6.48 3.88
CA ALA A 56 -18.78 -7.23 4.04
C ALA A 56 -19.67 -6.64 5.14
N ALA A 57 -19.08 -6.29 6.29
CA ALA A 57 -19.79 -5.64 7.40
C ALA A 57 -20.37 -4.29 6.98
N LEU A 58 -19.58 -3.44 6.33
CA LEU A 58 -20.03 -2.16 5.78
C LEU A 58 -21.18 -2.34 4.79
N ARG A 59 -21.12 -3.34 3.91
CA ARG A 59 -22.22 -3.61 2.98
C ARG A 59 -23.50 -3.98 3.70
N ALA A 60 -23.42 -4.81 4.73
CA ALA A 60 -24.57 -5.22 5.53
C ALA A 60 -25.19 -4.04 6.28
N GLU A 61 -24.36 -3.20 6.92
CA GLU A 61 -24.79 -1.99 7.61
C GLU A 61 -25.51 -1.02 6.66
N MET A 62 -24.89 -0.72 5.52
CA MET A 62 -25.45 0.20 4.54
C MET A 62 -26.78 -0.30 3.96
N LYS A 63 -26.89 -1.62 3.71
CA LYS A 63 -28.14 -2.26 3.28
C LYS A 63 -29.22 -2.15 4.36
N ALA A 64 -28.89 -2.37 5.64
CA ALA A 64 -29.82 -2.21 6.75
C ALA A 64 -30.30 -0.75 6.88
N GLY A 65 -29.45 0.22 6.55
CA GLY A 65 -29.78 1.65 6.43
C GLY A 65 -30.51 2.04 5.14
N GLY A 66 -30.94 1.10 4.31
CA GLY A 66 -31.71 1.35 3.08
C GLY A 66 -30.88 1.75 1.86
N ARG A 67 -29.54 1.73 1.94
CA ARG A 67 -28.64 2.06 0.82
C ARG A 67 -27.82 0.85 0.40
N THR A 68 -28.23 0.19 -0.67
CA THR A 68 -27.48 -0.94 -1.22
C THR A 68 -26.21 -0.47 -1.93
N LEU A 69 -25.10 -1.15 -1.69
CA LEU A 69 -23.81 -0.89 -2.34
C LEU A 69 -23.51 -1.94 -3.41
N TYR A 70 -22.91 -1.49 -4.51
CA TYR A 70 -22.52 -2.31 -5.66
C TYR A 70 -21.05 -2.08 -6.04
N GLU A 71 -20.45 -3.11 -6.64
CA GLU A 71 -19.09 -3.09 -7.16
C GLU A 71 -18.99 -2.44 -8.55
N VAL A 72 -20.12 -2.28 -9.25
CA VAL A 72 -20.19 -1.83 -10.64
C VAL A 72 -20.39 -0.31 -10.71
N THR A 73 -19.88 0.31 -11.77
CA THR A 73 -19.79 1.77 -11.95
C THR A 73 -21.01 2.44 -12.59
N ASP A 74 -22.15 1.79 -12.72
CA ASP A 74 -23.33 2.42 -13.32
C ASP A 74 -24.13 3.25 -12.31
N GLY A 75 -24.55 4.46 -12.71
CA GLY A 75 -25.55 5.26 -11.98
C GLY A 75 -25.12 5.91 -10.65
N ASN A 76 -26.14 6.49 -9.99
CA ASN A 76 -26.08 7.13 -8.67
C ASN A 76 -26.27 6.11 -7.53
N VAL A 77 -25.72 4.91 -7.68
CA VAL A 77 -25.76 3.88 -6.63
C VAL A 77 -24.51 3.99 -5.74
N GLY A 78 -24.65 3.61 -4.47
CA GLY A 78 -23.51 3.56 -3.56
C GLY A 78 -22.48 2.53 -4.04
N ARG A 79 -21.20 2.88 -3.99
CA ARG A 79 -20.10 2.05 -4.50
C ARG A 79 -19.32 1.41 -3.37
N ILE A 80 -18.82 0.22 -3.61
CA ILE A 80 -17.90 -0.48 -2.72
C ILE A 80 -16.84 -1.21 -3.53
N ILE A 81 -15.67 -1.41 -2.94
CA ILE A 81 -14.58 -2.12 -3.61
C ILE A 81 -14.93 -3.59 -3.84
N ASP A 82 -14.59 -4.10 -5.02
CA ASP A 82 -14.56 -5.53 -5.28
C ASP A 82 -13.26 -6.13 -4.72
N ILE A 83 -13.38 -6.93 -3.66
CA ILE A 83 -12.24 -7.54 -2.96
C ILE A 83 -11.44 -8.49 -3.86
N ARG A 84 -12.02 -8.99 -4.97
CA ARG A 84 -11.30 -9.85 -5.93
C ARG A 84 -10.10 -9.13 -6.55
N TRP A 85 -10.09 -7.80 -6.58
CA TRP A 85 -8.93 -7.03 -7.01
C TRP A 85 -7.70 -7.26 -6.13
N LEU A 86 -7.87 -7.65 -4.86
CA LEU A 86 -6.77 -7.93 -3.94
C LEU A 86 -6.27 -9.38 -4.01
N LYS A 87 -6.85 -10.22 -4.89
CA LYS A 87 -6.57 -11.66 -5.01
C LYS A 87 -6.33 -12.11 -6.45
N THR A 88 -6.10 -11.18 -7.38
CA THR A 88 -6.00 -11.46 -8.82
C THR A 88 -4.59 -11.21 -9.34
N ASN A 89 -4.19 -12.01 -10.33
CA ASN A 89 -2.92 -11.84 -11.04
C ASN A 89 -2.94 -10.69 -12.06
N ALA A 90 -4.09 -10.09 -12.31
CA ALA A 90 -4.22 -8.91 -13.16
C ALA A 90 -3.88 -7.60 -12.44
N ALA A 91 -3.67 -7.64 -11.12
CA ALA A 91 -3.48 -6.48 -10.27
C ALA A 91 -2.21 -6.60 -9.43
N ARG A 92 -1.71 -5.42 -9.03
CA ARG A 92 -0.53 -5.23 -8.18
C ARG A 92 -0.57 -3.89 -7.47
N PHE A 93 0.20 -3.76 -6.42
CA PHE A 93 0.42 -2.49 -5.71
C PHE A 93 1.70 -1.84 -6.23
N ARG A 94 1.56 -0.69 -6.90
CA ARG A 94 2.71 0.07 -7.40
C ARG A 94 3.19 1.06 -6.37
N LEU A 95 4.50 1.19 -6.19
CA LEU A 95 5.07 2.27 -5.40
C LEU A 95 4.75 3.62 -6.06
N VAL A 96 4.07 4.50 -5.34
CA VAL A 96 3.62 5.83 -5.80
C VAL A 96 4.14 6.98 -4.96
N GLY A 97 4.86 6.70 -3.88
CA GLY A 97 5.56 7.72 -3.11
C GLY A 97 6.38 7.14 -1.98
N VAL A 98 7.45 7.84 -1.62
CA VAL A 98 8.23 7.62 -0.40
C VAL A 98 8.21 8.90 0.41
N VAL A 99 7.87 8.81 1.69
CA VAL A 99 7.77 9.99 2.57
C VAL A 99 8.69 9.80 3.76
N ASN A 100 9.62 10.75 3.95
CA ASN A 100 10.49 10.83 5.11
C ASN A 100 9.85 11.76 6.16
N ARG A 101 9.50 11.20 7.31
CA ARG A 101 8.82 11.85 8.44
C ARG A 101 9.76 11.94 9.63
N LEU A 102 10.82 12.72 9.47
CA LEU A 102 11.79 13.01 10.55
C LEU A 102 11.13 13.71 11.75
N ASP A 103 10.05 14.46 11.52
CA ASP A 103 9.23 15.09 12.56
C ASP A 103 8.61 14.07 13.53
N ARG A 104 8.53 12.78 13.15
CA ARG A 104 8.03 11.72 14.03
C ARG A 104 9.01 11.36 15.15
N ARG A 105 10.26 11.80 15.05
CA ARG A 105 11.28 11.67 16.12
C ARG A 105 10.81 12.28 17.43
N ASP A 106 10.23 13.47 17.38
CA ASP A 106 9.83 14.22 18.59
C ASP A 106 8.75 13.46 19.36
N PHE A 107 7.85 12.77 18.64
CA PHE A 107 6.82 11.93 19.24
C PHE A 107 7.37 10.61 19.80
N ALA A 108 8.38 10.02 19.16
CA ALA A 108 9.03 8.80 19.66
C ALA A 108 9.70 9.05 21.03
N GLN A 109 10.34 10.21 21.19
CA GLN A 109 10.96 10.61 22.46
C GLN A 109 9.94 10.72 23.60
N LEU A 110 8.74 11.27 23.33
CA LEU A 110 7.65 11.31 24.31
C LEU A 110 7.19 9.91 24.74
N GLY A 111 7.24 8.94 23.81
CA GLY A 111 6.92 7.53 24.07
C GLY A 111 8.04 6.70 24.69
N LYS A 112 9.21 7.29 24.98
CA LYS A 112 10.46 6.58 25.38
C LYS A 112 10.95 5.57 24.33
N GLU A 113 10.58 5.75 23.06
CA GLU A 113 11.12 4.98 21.94
C GLU A 113 12.33 5.72 21.34
N SER A 114 13.43 5.00 21.13
CA SER A 114 14.59 5.55 20.41
C SER A 114 14.41 5.36 18.90
N SER A 115 14.03 6.42 18.19
CA SER A 115 13.82 6.44 16.74
C SER A 115 14.17 7.80 16.18
N CYS A 116 14.71 7.83 14.96
CA CYS A 116 15.03 9.05 14.23
C CYS A 116 13.92 9.51 13.27
N GLY A 117 12.73 8.92 13.36
CA GLY A 117 11.57 9.28 12.56
C GLY A 117 10.90 8.06 11.92
N GLU A 118 10.15 8.31 10.85
CA GLU A 118 9.52 7.26 10.05
C GLU A 118 9.83 7.45 8.56
N VAL A 119 10.00 6.35 7.83
CA VAL A 119 9.90 6.35 6.36
C VAL A 119 8.64 5.59 5.97
N ARG A 120 7.87 6.16 5.04
CA ARG A 120 6.63 5.55 4.55
C ARG A 120 6.75 5.26 3.07
N PHE A 121 6.46 4.01 2.69
CA PHE A 121 6.29 3.62 1.30
C PHE A 121 4.80 3.56 1.01
N ILE A 122 4.35 4.38 0.06
CA ILE A 122 2.95 4.49 -0.32
C ILE A 122 2.76 3.72 -1.62
N TYR A 123 1.91 2.70 -1.57
CA TYR A 123 1.56 1.89 -2.72
C TYR A 123 0.13 2.14 -3.13
N ARG A 124 -0.14 2.14 -4.44
CA ARG A 124 -1.49 2.26 -5.00
C ARG A 124 -1.83 1.05 -5.84
N LEU A 125 -3.02 0.52 -5.61
CA LEU A 125 -3.56 -0.59 -6.38
C LEU A 125 -3.69 -0.19 -7.86
N ALA A 126 -3.17 -1.03 -8.74
CA ALA A 126 -3.25 -0.87 -10.18
C ALA A 126 -3.51 -2.21 -10.84
N TYR A 127 -4.13 -2.18 -12.01
CA TYR A 127 -4.29 -3.37 -12.84
C TYR A 127 -3.75 -3.13 -14.25
N ALA A 128 -3.34 -4.21 -14.89
CA ALA A 128 -2.98 -4.23 -16.31
C ALA A 128 -3.23 -5.63 -16.87
N PHE A 129 -4.11 -5.75 -17.85
CA PHE A 129 -4.36 -7.01 -18.56
C PHE A 129 -4.79 -6.76 -20.00
N ARG A 130 -4.64 -7.77 -20.87
CA ARG A 130 -5.08 -7.70 -22.26
C ARG A 130 -6.47 -8.29 -22.42
N LYS A 131 -7.36 -7.59 -23.14
CA LYS A 131 -8.70 -8.04 -23.51
C LYS A 131 -8.99 -7.64 -24.95
N ASN A 132 -9.40 -8.60 -25.80
CA ASN A 132 -9.71 -8.38 -27.22
C ASN A 132 -8.60 -7.61 -27.97
N GLY A 133 -7.34 -8.01 -27.76
CA GLY A 133 -6.16 -7.37 -28.38
C GLY A 133 -5.79 -5.98 -27.81
N LYS A 134 -6.56 -5.42 -26.88
CA LYS A 134 -6.29 -4.12 -26.25
C LYS A 134 -5.74 -4.30 -24.84
N GLN A 135 -4.76 -3.47 -24.47
CA GLN A 135 -4.29 -3.38 -23.09
C GLN A 135 -5.25 -2.49 -22.29
N LEU A 136 -5.84 -3.04 -21.24
CA LEU A 136 -6.62 -2.32 -20.26
C LEU A 136 -5.77 -2.16 -19.01
N ALA A 137 -5.56 -0.91 -18.59
CA ALA A 137 -4.82 -0.61 -17.39
C ALA A 137 -5.40 0.63 -16.71
N SER A 138 -5.48 0.62 -15.38
CA SER A 138 -5.87 1.77 -14.59
C SER A 138 -5.37 1.65 -13.15
N ARG A 139 -5.53 2.73 -12.38
CA ARG A 139 -5.24 2.81 -10.95
C ARG A 139 -6.55 2.85 -10.19
N LEU A 140 -6.65 2.07 -9.12
CA LEU A 140 -7.82 2.03 -8.24
C LEU A 140 -7.55 2.91 -7.00
N PRO A 141 -8.60 3.50 -6.40
CA PRO A 141 -8.48 4.35 -5.22
C PRO A 141 -8.30 3.52 -3.93
N PHE A 142 -7.36 2.58 -3.94
CA PHE A 142 -6.95 1.80 -2.78
C PHE A 142 -5.45 1.97 -2.60
N ASN A 143 -5.03 2.41 -1.41
CA ASN A 143 -3.63 2.65 -1.11
C ASN A 143 -3.20 1.85 0.12
N PHE A 144 -1.97 1.38 0.11
CA PHE A 144 -1.31 0.76 1.24
C PHE A 144 -0.14 1.64 1.67
N SER A 145 0.08 1.77 2.98
CA SER A 145 1.22 2.51 3.53
C SER A 145 2.03 1.57 4.41
N ALA A 146 3.24 1.19 3.95
CA ALA A 146 4.22 0.50 4.80
C ALA A 146 4.99 1.56 5.59
N ILE A 147 4.98 1.47 6.92
CA ILE A 147 5.60 2.45 7.82
C ILE A 147 6.77 1.79 8.54
N TYR A 148 7.96 2.34 8.34
CA TYR A 148 9.19 1.88 8.97
C TYR A 148 9.69 2.94 9.94
N ARG A 149 9.97 2.54 11.18
CA ARG A 149 10.69 3.39 12.13
C ARG A 149 12.16 3.41 11.76
N VAL A 150 12.77 4.58 11.80
CA VAL A 150 14.18 4.76 11.47
C VAL A 150 15.00 4.56 12.73
N ALA A 151 15.88 3.56 12.74
CA ALA A 151 16.77 3.32 13.86
C ALA A 151 17.78 4.49 14.01
N PRO A 152 18.24 4.77 15.24
CA PRO A 152 19.39 5.63 15.47
C PRO A 152 20.65 5.08 14.81
N ASP A 153 21.57 5.99 14.50
CA ASP A 153 22.94 5.68 14.11
C ASP A 153 23.68 4.93 15.26
N PRO A 154 24.82 4.26 15.00
CA PRO A 154 25.56 3.52 16.04
C PRO A 154 26.00 4.38 17.24
N ASP A 155 26.15 5.68 17.06
CA ASP A 155 26.47 6.66 18.09
C ASP A 155 25.22 7.17 18.85
N GLY A 156 24.03 6.64 18.53
CA GLY A 156 22.74 7.08 19.04
C GLY A 156 22.21 8.36 18.38
N GLY A 157 22.93 8.88 17.37
CA GLY A 157 22.56 10.05 16.60
C GLY A 157 21.49 9.77 15.53
N CYS A 158 21.12 10.82 14.81
CA CYS A 158 20.21 10.76 13.66
C CYS A 158 20.81 11.50 12.45
N ALA A 159 22.13 11.66 12.42
CA ALA A 159 22.81 12.43 11.40
C ALA A 159 22.76 11.73 10.05
N GLY A 160 22.85 10.39 10.05
CA GLY A 160 22.80 9.56 8.84
C GLY A 160 21.46 9.62 8.11
N VAL A 161 20.39 10.10 8.76
CA VAL A 161 19.02 10.09 8.23
C VAL A 161 18.49 11.49 7.89
N ALA A 162 19.29 12.53 8.15
CA ALA A 162 18.95 13.93 7.90
C ALA A 162 19.17 14.39 6.44
N GLY A 163 19.49 13.46 5.54
CA GLY A 163 19.80 13.69 4.12
C GLY A 163 18.63 14.19 3.27
#